data_AF-A0A8J8YKW0-F1
#
_entry.id   AF-A0A8J8YKW0-F1
#
_cell.length_a   1.000
_cell.length_b   1.000
_cell.length_c   1.000
_cell.angle_alpha   90.00
_cell.angle_beta   90.00
_cell.angle_gamma   90.00
#
_symmetry.space_group_name_H-M   'P 1'
#
loop_
_entity.id
_entity.type
_entity.pdbx_description
1 polymer ?
#
loop_
_entity_poly.entity_id
_entity_poly.type
_entity_poly.pdbx_seq_one_letter_code
_entity_poly.pdbx_strand_id
1 'polypeptide(L)'
;MRSGRACSALASLLLLWLGVAAAQKASSWKTLSGKAPAIVAKGGFSGLFPDSSEYAYQFALLASSPDTILYCDVRLTKDEIGICLPDIKMDNCTNIPDFYAQGQKSYLVNGVPTSGWFSVDYNGTELEQVTRMCYHIVLKIFSKMQESCTSFH
;
A
#
# COMPACT_ATOMS: atom_id res chain seq x y z
N MET A 1 15.31 42.66 52.94
CA MET A 1 16.05 41.49 52.41
C MET A 1 15.07 40.41 51.93
N ARG A 2 14.55 40.50 50.70
CA ARG A 2 13.65 39.46 50.12
C ARG A 2 13.81 39.35 48.60
N SER A 3 15.02 39.60 48.10
CA SER A 3 15.32 39.72 46.66
C SER A 3 16.15 38.54 46.09
N GLY A 4 16.70 37.65 46.93
CA GLY A 4 17.56 36.54 46.48
C GLY A 4 16.83 35.24 46.10
N ARG A 5 15.58 35.03 46.53
CA ARG A 5 14.87 33.74 46.34
C ARG A 5 14.18 33.61 44.98
N ALA A 6 13.78 34.73 44.38
CA ALA A 6 13.10 34.74 43.07
C ALA A 6 14.08 34.46 41.91
N CYS A 7 15.34 34.89 42.03
CA CYS A 7 16.35 34.72 40.97
C CYS A 7 16.83 33.27 40.85
N SER A 8 17.00 32.56 41.98
CA SER A 8 17.36 31.13 41.97
C SER A 8 16.26 30.23 41.39
N ALA A 9 14.98 30.57 41.59
CA ALA A 9 13.87 29.80 41.06
C ALA A 9 13.77 29.89 39.53
N LEU A 10 14.00 31.09 38.97
CA LEU A 10 14.03 31.31 37.52
C LEU A 10 15.23 30.63 36.85
N ALA A 11 16.41 30.71 37.48
CA ALA A 11 17.61 30.02 36.99
C ALA A 11 17.46 28.49 36.98
N SER A 12 16.83 27.93 38.01
CA SER A 12 16.55 26.49 38.10
C SER A 12 15.53 26.04 37.06
N LEU A 13 14.51 26.85 36.80
CA LEU A 13 13.52 26.57 35.76
C LEU A 13 14.14 26.64 34.36
N LEU A 14 15.02 27.61 34.09
CA LEU A 14 15.78 27.70 32.84
C LEU A 14 16.71 26.50 32.64
N LEU A 15 17.41 26.05 33.69
CA LEU A 15 18.28 24.86 33.63
C LEU A 15 17.47 23.56 33.39
N LEU A 16 16.27 23.44 33.96
CA LEU A 16 15.36 22.34 33.63
C LEU A 16 14.94 22.38 32.14
N TRP A 17 14.60 23.55 31.61
CA TRP A 17 14.21 23.70 30.19
C TRP A 17 15.37 23.37 29.23
N LEU A 18 16.61 23.75 29.57
CA LEU A 18 17.81 23.39 28.81
C LEU A 18 18.13 21.88 28.87
N GLY A 19 17.93 21.24 30.02
CA GLY A 19 18.09 19.78 30.17
C GLY A 19 17.07 18.96 29.37
N VAL A 20 15.83 19.46 29.26
CA VAL A 20 14.78 18.82 28.44
C VAL A 20 15.07 18.96 26.94
N ALA A 21 15.71 20.06 26.52
CA ALA A 21 16.14 20.25 25.13
C ALA A 21 17.33 19.35 24.73
N ALA A 22 18.28 19.11 25.63
CA ALA A 22 19.42 18.22 25.38
C ALA A 22 19.05 16.72 25.36
N ALA A 23 17.91 16.34 25.97
CA ALA A 23 17.38 14.99 25.95
C ALA A 23 16.48 14.69 24.72
N GLN A 24 16.53 15.52 23.67
CA GLN A 24 15.84 15.25 22.42
C GLN A 24 16.41 14.01 21.71
N LYS A 25 15.83 12.86 22.11
CA LYS A 25 15.71 11.57 21.41
C LYS A 25 16.65 11.40 20.22
N ALA A 26 17.80 10.76 20.47
CA ALA A 26 18.34 9.86 19.46
C ALA A 26 17.26 8.81 19.16
N SER A 27 16.96 8.61 17.88
CA SER A 27 16.01 7.58 17.45
C SER A 27 16.44 6.19 17.95
N SER A 28 15.49 5.38 18.42
CA SER A 28 15.79 3.98 18.82
C SER A 28 16.08 3.07 17.62
N TRP A 29 15.74 3.52 16.40
CA TRP A 29 15.83 2.71 15.20
C TRP A 29 17.28 2.54 14.75
N LYS A 30 17.68 1.28 14.55
CA LYS A 30 19.04 0.89 14.10
C LYS A 30 19.19 0.95 12.56
N THR A 31 18.50 1.87 11.90
CA THR A 31 18.62 2.09 10.46
C THR A 31 19.79 3.02 10.14
N LEU A 32 20.31 2.97 8.91
CA LEU A 32 21.43 3.83 8.47
C LEU A 32 21.14 5.32 8.65
N SER A 33 19.89 5.73 8.46
CA SER A 33 19.44 7.12 8.61
C SER A 33 18.90 7.45 10.00
N GLY A 34 18.83 6.46 10.91
CA GLY A 34 18.14 6.59 12.19
C GLY A 34 16.62 6.79 12.08
N LYS A 35 16.01 6.73 10.89
CA LYS A 35 14.54 6.83 10.73
C LYS A 35 13.86 5.48 11.00
N ALA A 36 12.55 5.49 11.22
CA ALA A 36 11.77 4.25 11.27
C ALA A 36 11.94 3.45 9.96
N PRO A 37 11.92 2.11 10.00
CA PRO A 37 11.93 1.31 8.79
C PRO A 37 10.67 1.57 7.95
N ALA A 38 10.80 1.52 6.63
CA ALA A 38 9.65 1.64 5.73
C ALA A 38 8.77 0.38 5.82
N ILE A 39 7.45 0.57 5.78
CA ILE A 39 6.46 -0.52 5.71
C ILE A 39 5.93 -0.56 4.27
N VAL A 40 6.03 -1.71 3.63
CA VAL A 40 5.49 -1.92 2.27
C VAL A 40 4.37 -2.95 2.35
N ALA A 41 3.13 -2.50 2.16
CA ALA A 41 1.94 -3.32 2.16
C ALA A 41 1.63 -3.84 0.75
N LYS A 42 2.27 -4.96 0.38
CA LYS A 42 2.01 -5.64 -0.90
C LYS A 42 0.59 -6.22 -0.92
N GLY A 43 -0.21 -5.78 -1.87
CA GLY A 43 -1.62 -6.14 -1.99
C GLY A 43 -2.49 -5.57 -0.88
N GLY A 44 -1.99 -4.60 -0.10
CA GLY A 44 -2.64 -4.07 1.10
C GLY A 44 -2.48 -5.02 2.29
N PHE A 45 -3.48 -5.07 3.17
CA PHE A 45 -3.53 -5.97 4.33
C PHE A 45 -4.04 -7.36 3.90
N SER A 46 -3.27 -8.01 3.02
CA SER A 46 -3.64 -9.26 2.33
C SER A 46 -3.75 -10.50 3.24
N GLY A 47 -3.28 -10.40 4.49
CA GLY A 47 -3.49 -11.44 5.50
C GLY A 47 -4.92 -11.48 6.07
N LEU A 48 -5.72 -10.43 5.86
CA LEU A 48 -7.12 -10.35 6.33
C LEU A 48 -8.11 -10.21 5.18
N PHE A 49 -7.75 -9.46 4.14
CA PHE A 49 -8.59 -9.19 2.97
C PHE A 49 -7.96 -9.76 1.70
N PRO A 50 -8.75 -10.00 0.62
CA PRO A 50 -8.17 -10.45 -0.64
C PRO A 50 -7.09 -9.48 -1.13
N ASP A 51 -5.96 -10.02 -1.60
CA ASP A 51 -4.86 -9.23 -2.14
C ASP A 51 -5.34 -8.27 -3.23
N SER A 52 -4.84 -7.04 -3.15
CA SER A 52 -5.10 -5.96 -4.11
C SER A 52 -6.57 -5.53 -4.17
N SER A 53 -7.36 -5.85 -3.14
CA SER A 53 -8.71 -5.36 -2.97
C SER A 53 -8.72 -3.95 -2.35
N GLU A 54 -9.81 -3.21 -2.61
CA GLU A 54 -10.01 -1.89 -2.00
C GLU A 54 -9.96 -1.97 -0.46
N TYR A 55 -10.59 -2.99 0.14
CA TYR A 55 -10.59 -3.16 1.59
C TYR A 55 -9.19 -3.49 2.14
N ALA A 56 -8.39 -4.28 1.44
CA ALA A 56 -7.01 -4.54 1.84
C ALA A 56 -6.19 -3.24 1.89
N TYR A 57 -6.32 -2.36 0.89
CA TYR A 57 -5.60 -1.09 0.87
C TYR A 57 -6.12 -0.09 1.90
N GLN A 58 -7.44 0.05 2.01
CA GLN A 58 -8.05 0.94 3.00
C GLN A 58 -7.67 0.50 4.42
N PHE A 59 -7.73 -0.79 4.71
CA PHE A 59 -7.35 -1.29 6.02
C PHE A 59 -5.84 -1.17 6.27
N ALA A 60 -4.98 -1.37 5.26
CA ALA A 60 -3.56 -1.13 5.39
C ALA A 60 -3.26 0.33 5.80
N LEU A 61 -3.95 1.31 5.21
CA LEU A 61 -3.80 2.72 5.58
C LEU A 61 -4.31 3.01 6.99
N LEU A 62 -5.37 2.34 7.45
CA LEU A 62 -5.97 2.54 8.77
C LEU A 62 -5.21 1.85 9.90
N ALA A 63 -4.69 0.65 9.65
CA ALA A 63 -4.10 -0.22 10.68
C ALA A 63 -2.57 -0.16 10.73
N SER A 64 -1.92 0.45 9.73
CA SER A 64 -0.47 0.56 9.64
C SER A 64 0.04 1.97 9.98
N SER A 65 1.36 2.16 9.91
CA SER A 65 1.99 3.48 10.09
C SER A 65 1.54 4.45 8.98
N PRO A 66 1.43 5.77 9.25
CA PRO A 66 1.11 6.77 8.23
C PRO A 66 2.05 6.76 7.01
N ASP A 67 3.31 6.35 7.21
CA ASP A 67 4.33 6.27 6.16
C ASP A 67 4.30 4.91 5.39
N THR A 68 3.18 4.19 5.45
CA THR A 68 3.04 2.90 4.77
C THR A 68 2.91 3.10 3.26
N ILE A 69 3.75 2.39 2.52
CA ILE A 69 3.73 2.35 1.07
C ILE A 69 2.79 1.21 0.64
N LEU A 70 1.75 1.54 -0.11
CA LEU A 70 0.92 0.55 -0.76
C LEU A 70 1.63 0.06 -2.02
N TYR A 71 1.73 -1.25 -2.20
CA TYR A 71 2.40 -1.85 -3.34
C TYR A 71 1.50 -2.88 -4.00
N CYS A 72 1.48 -2.93 -5.33
CA CYS A 72 0.75 -3.96 -6.06
C CYS A 72 1.46 -4.38 -7.34
N ASP A 73 1.17 -5.59 -7.78
CA ASP A 73 1.61 -6.10 -9.07
C ASP A 73 0.66 -5.57 -10.16
N VAL A 74 1.14 -4.65 -10.99
CA VAL A 74 0.35 -4.03 -12.05
C VAL A 74 0.31 -4.92 -13.29
N ARG A 75 -0.88 -5.10 -13.86
CA ARG A 75 -1.13 -5.71 -15.16
C ARG A 75 -1.81 -4.70 -16.05
N LEU A 76 -1.42 -4.64 -17.33
CA LEU A 76 -2.05 -3.75 -18.29
C LEU A 76 -3.24 -4.45 -18.96
N THR A 77 -4.29 -3.69 -19.19
CA THR A 77 -5.42 -4.08 -20.02
C THR A 77 -5.14 -3.82 -21.50
N LYS A 78 -6.03 -4.28 -22.38
CA LYS A 78 -5.94 -4.07 -23.83
C LYS A 78 -5.92 -2.59 -24.23
N ASP A 79 -6.62 -1.77 -23.46
CA ASP A 79 -6.73 -0.32 -23.60
C ASP A 79 -5.71 0.44 -22.72
N GLU A 80 -4.59 -0.21 -22.37
CA GLU A 80 -3.43 0.39 -21.69
C GLU A 80 -3.71 0.91 -20.26
N ILE A 81 -4.78 0.45 -19.63
CA ILE A 81 -5.13 0.78 -18.24
C ILE A 81 -4.43 -0.19 -17.29
N GLY A 82 -3.81 0.32 -16.23
CA GLY A 82 -3.23 -0.50 -15.16
C GLY A 82 -4.31 -1.05 -14.22
N ILE A 83 -4.23 -2.34 -13.90
CA ILE A 83 -5.01 -3.03 -12.86
C ILE A 83 -4.09 -3.82 -11.91
N CYS A 84 -4.51 -4.05 -10.66
CA CYS A 84 -3.68 -4.67 -9.62
C CYS A 84 -4.13 -6.11 -9.54
N LEU A 85 -3.25 -7.04 -9.92
CA LEU A 85 -3.52 -8.47 -9.82
C LEU A 85 -2.24 -9.18 -9.35
N PRO A 86 -2.32 -9.97 -8.26
CA PRO A 86 -1.16 -10.69 -7.72
C PRO A 86 -0.68 -11.81 -8.65
N ASP A 87 -1.51 -12.24 -9.61
CA ASP A 87 -1.18 -13.24 -10.61
C ASP A 87 -1.36 -12.64 -12.02
N ILE A 88 -0.60 -13.17 -12.98
CA ILE A 88 -0.74 -12.83 -14.40
C ILE A 88 -2.00 -13.46 -15.00
N LYS A 89 -2.40 -14.62 -14.49
CA LYS A 89 -3.64 -15.32 -14.82
C LYS A 89 -4.76 -14.78 -13.96
N MET A 90 -5.76 -14.20 -14.60
CA MET A 90 -6.90 -13.61 -13.93
C MET A 90 -7.79 -14.67 -13.25
N ASP A 91 -7.82 -15.90 -13.75
CA ASP A 91 -8.53 -17.01 -13.11
C ASP A 91 -7.96 -17.42 -11.75
N ASN A 92 -6.78 -16.92 -11.37
CA ASN A 92 -6.30 -17.04 -10.00
C ASN A 92 -6.92 -15.94 -9.12
N CYS A 93 -7.89 -16.32 -8.28
CA CYS A 93 -8.62 -15.44 -7.36
C CYS A 93 -9.55 -14.40 -8.00
N THR A 94 -10.04 -14.58 -9.24
CA THR A 94 -11.18 -13.80 -9.79
C THR A 94 -12.25 -14.71 -10.36
N ASN A 95 -13.46 -14.19 -10.55
CA ASN A 95 -14.56 -14.88 -11.22
C ASN A 95 -14.60 -14.62 -12.74
N ILE A 96 -13.48 -14.27 -13.36
CA ILE A 96 -13.45 -14.03 -14.81
C ILE A 96 -14.01 -15.19 -15.66
N PRO A 97 -13.90 -16.49 -15.27
CA PRO A 97 -14.50 -17.57 -16.06
C PRO A 97 -16.03 -17.51 -16.12
N ASP A 98 -16.69 -16.92 -15.12
CA ASP A 98 -18.15 -16.82 -15.06
C ASP A 98 -18.69 -15.82 -16.10
N PHE A 99 -17.91 -14.78 -16.41
CA PHE A 99 -18.27 -13.76 -17.41
C PHE A 99 -17.73 -14.10 -18.80
N TYR A 100 -16.59 -14.78 -18.88
CA TYR A 100 -15.86 -15.03 -20.13
C TYR A 100 -15.47 -16.50 -20.28
N ALA A 101 -16.44 -17.42 -20.23
CA ALA A 101 -16.18 -18.87 -20.27
C ALA A 101 -15.29 -19.34 -21.45
N GLN A 102 -15.38 -18.67 -22.61
CA GLN A 102 -14.56 -18.97 -23.81
C GLN A 102 -13.37 -18.01 -23.98
N GLY A 103 -13.00 -17.28 -22.92
CA GLY A 103 -11.98 -16.24 -22.93
C GLY A 103 -10.54 -16.72 -22.76
N GLN A 104 -10.33 -18.03 -22.55
CA GLN A 104 -8.97 -18.55 -22.38
C GLN A 104 -8.10 -18.29 -23.61
N LYS A 105 -6.89 -17.82 -23.35
CA LYS A 105 -5.80 -17.69 -24.31
C LYS A 105 -4.57 -18.40 -23.79
N SER A 106 -3.63 -18.68 -24.69
CA SER A 106 -2.33 -19.24 -24.34
C SER A 106 -1.25 -18.27 -24.76
N TYR A 107 -0.42 -17.85 -23.80
CA TYR A 107 0.72 -16.98 -24.02
C TYR A 107 2.01 -17.61 -23.51
N LEU A 108 3.15 -17.18 -24.05
CA LEU A 108 4.45 -17.53 -23.49
C LEU A 108 4.74 -16.59 -22.31
N VAL A 109 4.58 -17.09 -21.09
CA VAL A 109 4.94 -16.36 -19.87
C VAL A 109 6.31 -16.86 -19.44
N ASN A 110 7.32 -15.98 -19.47
CA ASN A 110 8.71 -16.34 -19.18
C ASN A 110 9.22 -17.55 -20.00
N GLY A 111 8.79 -17.64 -21.27
CA GLY A 111 9.15 -18.75 -22.16
C GLY A 111 8.33 -20.03 -21.99
N VAL A 112 7.38 -20.07 -21.04
CA VAL A 112 6.53 -21.25 -20.78
C VAL A 112 5.12 -21.01 -21.33
N PRO A 113 4.57 -21.88 -22.19
CA PRO A 113 3.18 -21.82 -22.62
C PRO A 113 2.25 -21.90 -21.42
N THR A 114 1.48 -20.84 -21.20
CA THR A 114 0.59 -20.67 -20.07
C THR A 114 -0.80 -20.35 -20.59
N SER A 115 -1.77 -21.21 -20.26
CA SER A 115 -3.18 -21.02 -20.63
C SER A 115 -3.96 -20.42 -19.46
N GLY A 116 -4.85 -19.48 -19.74
CA GLY A 116 -5.67 -18.79 -18.75
C GLY A 116 -6.34 -17.54 -19.33
N TRP A 117 -6.85 -16.69 -18.45
CA TRP A 117 -7.38 -15.38 -18.82
C TRP A 117 -6.34 -14.31 -18.50
N PHE A 118 -6.08 -13.40 -19.44
CA PHE A 118 -5.06 -12.37 -19.28
C PHE A 118 -5.67 -10.99 -19.44
N SER A 119 -5.24 -10.04 -18.62
CA SER A 119 -5.80 -8.68 -18.62
C SER A 119 -5.65 -7.98 -19.97
N VAL A 120 -4.58 -8.28 -20.70
CA VAL A 120 -4.28 -7.72 -22.03
C VAL A 120 -5.31 -8.09 -23.11
N ASP A 121 -6.19 -9.05 -22.83
CA ASP A 121 -7.24 -9.47 -23.76
C ASP A 121 -8.54 -8.64 -23.63
N TYR A 122 -8.66 -7.85 -22.56
CA TYR A 122 -9.88 -7.14 -22.18
C TYR A 122 -9.63 -5.66 -21.99
N ASN A 123 -10.61 -4.82 -22.31
CA ASN A 123 -10.58 -3.40 -21.94
C ASN A 123 -10.86 -3.24 -20.42
N GLY A 124 -10.45 -2.13 -19.81
CA GLY A 124 -10.69 -1.87 -18.40
C GLY A 124 -12.17 -1.91 -18.03
N THR A 125 -13.03 -1.35 -18.88
CA THR A 125 -14.49 -1.32 -18.69
C THR A 125 -15.13 -2.71 -18.73
N GLU A 126 -14.58 -3.64 -19.51
CA GLU A 126 -15.04 -5.03 -19.57
C GLU A 126 -14.76 -5.78 -18.26
N LEU A 127 -13.70 -5.39 -17.56
CA LEU A 127 -13.26 -6.04 -16.32
C LEU A 127 -13.95 -5.49 -15.06
N GLU A 128 -14.74 -4.42 -15.14
CA GLU A 128 -15.44 -3.85 -13.97
C GLU A 128 -16.42 -4.84 -13.32
N GLN A 129 -17.02 -5.72 -14.11
CA GLN A 129 -17.94 -6.77 -13.62
C GLN A 129 -17.20 -7.93 -12.94
N VAL A 130 -15.91 -8.10 -13.21
CA VAL A 130 -15.10 -9.18 -12.64
C VAL A 130 -14.77 -8.85 -11.18
N THR A 131 -15.07 -9.80 -10.31
CA THR A 131 -14.94 -9.71 -8.85
C THR A 131 -13.82 -10.63 -8.35
N ARG A 132 -13.16 -10.24 -7.26
CA ARG A 132 -12.12 -11.06 -6.62
C ARG A 132 -12.77 -12.20 -5.82
N MET A 133 -12.47 -13.44 -6.22
CA MET A 133 -13.02 -14.68 -5.64
C MET A 133 -12.31 -15.16 -4.39
N CYS A 134 -11.12 -14.63 -4.06
CA CYS A 134 -10.47 -14.92 -2.77
C CYS A 134 -11.12 -14.17 -1.59
N TYR A 135 -12.47 -14.07 -1.66
CA TYR A 135 -13.51 -13.57 -0.75
C TYR A 135 -14.02 -12.12 -1.00
N HIS A 136 -14.78 -11.98 -2.09
CA HIS A 136 -15.94 -11.11 -2.36
C HIS A 136 -15.79 -9.58 -2.36
N ILE A 137 -14.94 -9.00 -3.22
CA ILE A 137 -14.83 -7.54 -3.44
C ILE A 137 -14.60 -7.21 -4.93
N VAL A 138 -15.30 -6.19 -5.44
CA VAL A 138 -15.31 -5.69 -6.84
C VAL A 138 -13.98 -5.06 -7.24
N LEU A 139 -13.52 -5.29 -8.48
CA LEU A 139 -12.37 -4.60 -9.07
C LEU A 139 -12.69 -3.11 -9.22
N LYS A 140 -11.87 -2.24 -8.61
CA LYS A 140 -11.86 -0.81 -8.96
C LYS A 140 -10.60 -0.47 -9.76
N ILE A 141 -10.83 0.22 -10.87
CA ILE A 141 -9.82 0.78 -11.75
C ILE A 141 -9.01 1.85 -10.99
N PHE A 142 -7.73 1.94 -11.35
CA PHE A 142 -6.57 2.58 -10.69
C PHE A 142 -6.64 4.05 -10.27
N SER A 143 -7.81 4.67 -10.14
CA SER A 143 -7.89 6.11 -9.86
C SER A 143 -7.36 6.51 -8.48
N LYS A 144 -7.18 5.59 -7.53
CA LYS A 144 -6.84 5.93 -6.13
C LYS A 144 -5.40 5.65 -5.69
N MET A 145 -4.59 4.94 -6.49
CA MET A 145 -3.14 4.82 -6.18
C MET A 145 -2.32 6.02 -6.65
N GLN A 146 -2.85 6.83 -7.58
CA GLN A 146 -2.17 8.03 -8.06
C GLN A 146 -2.00 9.10 -6.95
N GLU A 147 -2.93 9.17 -5.98
CA GLU A 147 -2.84 10.15 -4.88
C GLU A 147 -1.74 9.84 -3.85
N SER A 148 -1.26 8.59 -3.79
CA SER A 148 -0.17 8.23 -2.87
C SER A 148 1.22 8.46 -3.49
N CYS A 149 1.32 8.46 -4.83
CA CYS A 149 2.56 8.78 -5.54
C CYS A 149 2.86 10.29 -5.63
N THR A 150 1.89 11.17 -5.35
CA THR A 150 2.08 12.63 -5.39
C THR A 150 2.60 13.24 -4.07
N SER A 151 2.84 12.45 -3.03
CA SER A 151 3.39 12.94 -1.74
C SER A 151 4.88 12.60 -1.52
N PHE A 152 5.62 12.25 -2.59
CA PHE A 152 7.08 12.32 -2.56
C PHE A 152 7.49 13.75 -2.89
N HIS A 153 7.64 14.58 -1.85
CA HIS A 153 8.29 15.89 -1.94
C HIS A 153 9.15 16.15 -0.70
#